data_AF-A0A2P4YWT9-F1
#
_entry.id   AF-A0A2P4YWT9-F1
#
_cell.length_a   1.000
_cell.length_b   1.000
_cell.length_c   1.000
_cell.angle_alpha   90.00
_cell.angle_beta   90.00
_cell.angle_gamma   90.00
#
_symmetry.space_group_name_H-M   'P 1'
#
loop_
_entity.id
_entity.type
_entity.pdbx_description
1 polymer ?
#
loop_
_entity_poly.entity_id
_entity_poly.type
_entity_poly.pdbx_seq_one_letter_code
_entity_poly.pdbx_strand_id
1 'polypeptide(L)'
;MKVIKLCFIFLSSIILLYSFGFVRSEAPNELNSEEKNEPTASTSSGLPMLEEMRIKLLAEDLIIMEMEFFDIQLKNLLASQLWFDLHNMGLYKDIILAIMEYWKHFTDPSHEIHKHKTVRTYLNNQKEMRKDLLSDYSSYRESSTTMVKKFVKNVSKYSCYRMKSTLVLLYLIFSSDIDYLISAFLFYLLICSYKELAFTSFSTSFLKVMKNEEQLGSKMIVLGGSLVSRLISSIQRVCFQYYHVQYPISAENQMIVNPINVEAIALEEFGLKFCLSLLELAANEGIDINFKYLLLFFGTRMEFAAEVLLAFDILKEAVRLGTYLTEAISLLLNDDNVFQTIVAKIMDLYGINIMSMRLKFGECIQIKQKYPEINGIVTTTDYQKKAKKRSRSRSEKSKISLRSKYSFV
;
A
#
# COMPACT_ATOMS: atom_id res chain seq x y z
N MET A 1 12.42 -39.31 6.29
CA MET A 1 11.21 -38.45 6.31
C MET A 1 11.47 -36.94 6.41
N LYS A 2 12.51 -36.44 7.12
CA LYS A 2 12.78 -34.99 7.22
C LYS A 2 13.36 -34.35 5.94
N VAL A 3 14.17 -35.07 5.18
CA VAL A 3 14.81 -34.56 3.95
C VAL A 3 13.82 -34.40 2.79
N ILE A 4 12.87 -35.32 2.64
CA ILE A 4 11.83 -35.25 1.60
C ILE A 4 10.88 -34.08 1.83
N LYS A 5 10.51 -33.77 3.09
CA LYS A 5 9.73 -32.57 3.43
C LYS A 5 10.51 -31.28 3.13
N LEU A 6 11.82 -31.26 3.39
CA LEU A 6 12.65 -30.08 3.08
C LEU A 6 12.80 -29.87 1.57
N CYS A 7 13.01 -30.94 0.81
CA CYS A 7 13.05 -30.91 -0.66
C CYS A 7 11.70 -30.52 -1.26
N PHE A 8 10.58 -30.99 -0.70
CA PHE A 8 9.24 -30.61 -1.15
C PHE A 8 8.96 -29.13 -0.86
N ILE A 9 9.30 -28.64 0.33
CA ILE A 9 9.20 -27.20 0.65
C ILE A 9 10.08 -26.38 -0.28
N PHE A 10 11.33 -26.80 -0.52
CA PHE A 10 12.25 -26.09 -1.41
C PHE A 10 11.77 -26.10 -2.88
N LEU A 11 11.25 -27.23 -3.36
CA LEU A 11 10.69 -27.37 -4.70
C LEU A 11 9.40 -26.56 -4.84
N SER A 12 8.50 -26.57 -3.85
CA SER A 12 7.29 -25.74 -3.82
C SER A 12 7.62 -24.25 -3.74
N SER A 13 8.64 -23.84 -2.98
CA SER A 13 9.14 -22.46 -2.93
C SER A 13 9.70 -22.03 -4.28
N ILE A 14 10.49 -22.89 -4.93
CA ILE A 14 11.03 -22.63 -6.27
C ILE A 14 9.90 -22.55 -7.29
N ILE A 15 8.95 -23.49 -7.28
CA ILE A 15 7.80 -23.48 -8.19
C ILE A 15 6.97 -22.21 -7.95
N LEU A 16 6.60 -21.87 -6.71
CA LEU A 16 5.90 -20.63 -6.38
C LEU A 16 6.70 -19.40 -6.82
N LEU A 17 8.01 -19.33 -6.53
CA LEU A 17 8.88 -18.25 -7.00
C LEU A 17 8.90 -18.17 -8.53
N TYR A 18 9.00 -19.29 -9.25
CA TYR A 18 8.99 -19.34 -10.71
C TYR A 18 7.61 -18.98 -11.28
N SER A 19 6.51 -19.40 -10.66
CA SER A 19 5.15 -19.02 -11.04
C SER A 19 4.92 -17.53 -10.83
N PHE A 20 5.32 -16.96 -9.68
CA PHE A 20 5.28 -15.51 -9.44
C PHE A 20 6.20 -14.73 -10.39
N GLY A 21 7.35 -15.32 -10.76
CA GLY A 21 8.26 -14.76 -11.77
C GLY A 21 7.63 -14.74 -13.16
N PHE A 22 7.00 -15.84 -13.56
CA PHE A 22 6.33 -16.04 -14.84
C PHE A 22 5.16 -15.05 -15.01
N VAL A 23 4.30 -14.88 -14.01
CA VAL A 23 3.22 -13.87 -13.98
C VAL A 23 3.67 -12.47 -14.32
N ARG A 24 4.80 -12.09 -13.74
CA ARG A 24 5.26 -10.71 -13.76
C ARG A 24 6.29 -10.47 -14.88
N SER A 25 6.69 -11.53 -15.61
CA SER A 25 7.69 -11.49 -16.68
C SER A 25 7.21 -11.99 -18.04
N GLU A 26 5.92 -12.25 -18.26
CA GLU A 26 5.39 -12.64 -19.58
C GLU A 26 5.55 -11.51 -20.62
N ALA A 27 6.76 -11.38 -21.15
CA ALA A 27 6.95 -11.00 -22.54
C ALA A 27 6.98 -12.30 -23.36
N PRO A 28 6.41 -12.32 -24.57
CA PRO A 28 6.13 -13.56 -25.28
C PRO A 28 7.43 -14.27 -25.65
N ASN A 29 7.62 -15.48 -25.10
CA ASN A 29 8.39 -16.50 -25.79
C ASN A 29 7.40 -17.26 -26.67
N GLU A 30 7.44 -16.96 -27.96
CA GLU A 30 6.98 -17.77 -29.10
C GLU A 30 5.83 -18.75 -28.83
N LEU A 31 4.59 -18.29 -29.00
CA LEU A 31 3.48 -19.16 -29.40
C LEU A 31 3.46 -19.23 -30.93
N ASN A 32 4.46 -19.93 -31.50
CA ASN A 32 4.37 -20.41 -32.87
C ASN A 32 3.44 -21.62 -32.88
N SER A 33 2.16 -21.38 -33.13
CA SER A 33 1.29 -22.39 -33.73
C SER A 33 0.73 -21.79 -35.01
N GLU A 34 1.29 -22.24 -36.13
CA GLU A 34 0.77 -22.02 -37.48
C GLU A 34 -0.68 -22.49 -37.54
N GLU A 35 -1.59 -21.57 -37.85
CA GLU A 35 -2.81 -21.91 -38.58
C GLU A 35 -2.96 -20.90 -39.71
N LYS A 36 -2.60 -21.35 -40.91
CA LYS A 36 -2.99 -20.73 -42.17
C LYS A 36 -4.52 -20.72 -42.23
N ASN A 37 -5.12 -19.55 -42.43
CA ASN A 37 -6.36 -19.41 -43.17
C ASN A 37 -6.44 -18.05 -43.87
N GLU A 38 -6.93 -18.10 -45.11
CA GLU A 38 -7.00 -17.07 -46.14
C GLU A 38 -7.81 -15.82 -45.77
N PRO A 39 -7.65 -14.70 -46.52
CA PRO A 39 -8.16 -13.40 -46.15
C PRO A 39 -9.60 -13.20 -46.61
N THR A 40 -10.54 -13.16 -45.67
CA THR A 40 -11.81 -12.43 -45.88
C THR A 40 -11.73 -11.05 -45.25
N ALA A 41 -11.78 -10.04 -46.11
CA ALA A 41 -11.86 -8.65 -45.73
C ALA A 41 -13.16 -8.36 -44.94
N SER A 42 -13.02 -7.82 -43.73
CA SER A 42 -14.07 -7.03 -43.07
C SER A 42 -13.47 -6.14 -41.98
N THR A 43 -13.48 -4.83 -42.23
CA THR A 43 -13.74 -3.74 -41.26
C THR A 43 -13.59 -4.11 -39.76
N SER A 44 -12.38 -4.00 -39.18
CA SER A 44 -12.23 -4.02 -37.71
C SER A 44 -10.97 -3.38 -37.12
N SER A 45 -10.26 -2.49 -37.83
CA SER A 45 -9.03 -1.88 -37.29
C SER A 45 -9.26 -0.86 -36.15
N GLY A 46 -10.49 -0.40 -35.91
CA GLY A 46 -10.79 0.64 -34.91
C GLY A 46 -11.06 0.14 -33.47
N LEU A 47 -11.63 -1.06 -33.30
CA LEU A 47 -11.97 -1.61 -31.97
C LEU A 47 -10.76 -2.11 -31.16
N PRO A 48 -9.71 -2.73 -31.75
CA PRO A 48 -8.49 -3.10 -31.02
C PRO A 48 -7.74 -1.87 -30.52
N MET A 49 -7.68 -0.81 -31.33
CA MET A 49 -6.97 0.44 -31.03
C MET A 49 -7.60 1.20 -29.85
N LEU A 50 -8.94 1.26 -29.78
CA LEU A 50 -9.65 1.90 -28.66
C LEU A 50 -9.42 1.17 -27.32
N GLU A 51 -9.42 -0.16 -27.35
CA GLU A 51 -9.19 -0.97 -26.15
C GLU A 51 -7.74 -0.88 -25.66
N GLU A 52 -6.78 -0.88 -26.58
CA GLU A 52 -5.37 -0.62 -26.28
C GLU A 52 -5.18 0.78 -25.66
N MET A 53 -5.81 1.81 -26.23
CA MET A 53 -5.78 3.16 -25.66
C MET A 53 -6.37 3.21 -24.24
N ARG A 54 -7.51 2.56 -24.00
CA ARG A 54 -8.12 2.51 -22.65
C ARG A 54 -7.20 1.82 -21.64
N ILE A 55 -6.54 0.72 -22.02
CA ILE A 55 -5.59 0.02 -21.16
C ILE A 55 -4.35 0.89 -20.89
N LYS A 56 -3.82 1.58 -21.91
CA LYS A 56 -2.67 2.50 -21.75
C LYS A 56 -2.99 3.68 -20.83
N LEU A 57 -4.21 4.21 -20.88
CA LEU A 57 -4.66 5.27 -19.96
C LEU A 57 -4.68 4.81 -18.49
N LEU A 58 -4.83 3.50 -18.26
CA LEU A 58 -4.80 2.89 -16.92
C LEU A 58 -3.42 2.40 -16.52
N ALA A 59 -2.34 2.71 -17.24
CA ALA A 59 -1.03 2.11 -16.97
C ALA A 59 -0.57 2.32 -15.52
N GLU A 60 -0.66 3.55 -14.99
CA GLU A 60 -0.30 3.81 -13.58
C GLU A 60 -1.23 3.07 -12.60
N ASP A 61 -2.54 3.13 -12.84
CA ASP A 61 -3.55 2.50 -11.97
C ASP A 61 -3.42 0.97 -11.95
N LEU A 62 -3.15 0.33 -13.10
CA LEU A 62 -2.93 -1.11 -13.17
C LEU A 62 -1.68 -1.55 -12.42
N ILE A 63 -0.62 -0.73 -12.41
CA ILE A 63 0.58 -1.00 -11.61
C ILE A 63 0.30 -0.83 -10.12
N ILE A 64 -0.47 0.19 -9.73
CA ILE A 64 -0.92 0.37 -8.34
C ILE A 64 -1.79 -0.82 -7.90
N MET A 65 -2.75 -1.23 -8.73
CA MET A 65 -3.61 -2.38 -8.49
C MET A 65 -2.83 -3.68 -8.39
N GLU A 66 -1.79 -3.87 -9.20
CA GLU A 66 -0.91 -5.02 -9.13
C GLU A 66 -0.21 -5.08 -7.75
N MET A 67 0.36 -3.97 -7.30
CA MET A 67 0.99 -3.86 -5.98
C MET A 67 -0.03 -4.13 -4.86
N GLU A 68 -1.23 -3.57 -4.97
CA GLU A 68 -2.32 -3.77 -4.01
C GLU A 68 -2.75 -5.24 -3.95
N PHE A 69 -2.84 -5.91 -5.10
CA PHE A 69 -3.29 -7.29 -5.21
C PHE A 69 -2.25 -8.27 -4.67
N PHE A 70 -0.99 -8.14 -5.11
CA PHE A 70 0.04 -9.14 -4.83
C PHE A 70 0.78 -8.87 -3.53
N ASP A 71 1.13 -7.61 -3.22
CA ASP A 71 2.02 -7.28 -2.11
C ASP A 71 1.26 -6.79 -0.87
N ILE A 72 0.24 -5.94 -1.04
CA ILE A 72 -0.61 -5.45 0.06
C ILE A 72 -1.73 -6.45 0.39
N GLN A 73 -2.04 -7.36 -0.53
CA GLN A 73 -3.04 -8.42 -0.39
C GLN A 73 -4.48 -7.89 -0.24
N LEU A 74 -4.85 -6.85 -0.99
CA LEU A 74 -6.21 -6.29 -1.02
C LEU A 74 -7.18 -7.06 -1.93
N LYS A 75 -6.97 -8.37 -2.10
CA LYS A 75 -7.66 -9.18 -3.12
C LYS A 75 -9.18 -9.25 -2.94
N ASN A 76 -9.65 -9.11 -1.69
CA ASN A 76 -11.07 -9.13 -1.34
C ASN A 76 -11.73 -7.76 -1.54
N LEU A 77 -10.96 -6.68 -1.43
CA LEU A 77 -11.42 -5.32 -1.67
C LEU A 77 -11.41 -4.94 -3.16
N LEU A 78 -10.33 -5.29 -3.88
CA LEU A 78 -10.15 -4.89 -5.27
C LEU A 78 -11.29 -5.41 -6.16
N ALA A 79 -11.82 -4.50 -6.98
CA ALA A 79 -12.98 -4.70 -7.85
C ALA A 79 -14.33 -4.98 -7.13
N SER A 80 -14.41 -4.76 -5.81
CA SER A 80 -15.69 -4.58 -5.12
C SER A 80 -16.39 -3.31 -5.61
N GLN A 81 -17.71 -3.22 -5.44
CA GLN A 81 -18.45 -2.02 -5.80
C GLN A 81 -17.99 -0.82 -4.95
N LEU A 82 -17.68 -1.05 -3.66
CA LEU A 82 -17.06 -0.05 -2.79
C LEU A 82 -15.78 0.53 -3.40
N TRP A 83 -14.86 -0.34 -3.82
CA TRP A 83 -13.59 0.11 -4.39
C TRP A 83 -13.78 0.90 -5.68
N PHE A 84 -14.66 0.44 -6.58
CA PHE A 84 -14.97 1.19 -7.81
C PHE A 84 -15.51 2.59 -7.54
N ASP A 85 -16.40 2.72 -6.54
CA ASP A 85 -17.04 3.99 -6.22
C ASP A 85 -16.09 4.94 -5.49
N LEU A 86 -15.20 4.43 -4.61
CA LEU A 86 -14.21 5.26 -3.92
C LEU A 86 -13.07 5.73 -4.84
N HIS A 87 -12.66 4.90 -5.80
CA HIS A 87 -11.57 5.23 -6.72
C HIS A 87 -12.06 5.84 -8.04
N ASN A 88 -13.37 6.07 -8.19
CA ASN A 88 -14.00 6.60 -9.41
C ASN A 88 -13.67 5.78 -10.69
N MET A 89 -13.55 4.46 -10.56
CA MET A 89 -13.09 3.55 -11.64
C MET A 89 -14.22 2.89 -12.44
N GLY A 90 -15.46 3.38 -12.29
CA GLY A 90 -16.64 2.78 -12.94
C GLY A 90 -16.56 2.70 -14.46
N LEU A 91 -15.90 3.66 -15.12
CA LEU A 91 -15.72 3.70 -16.58
C LEU A 91 -14.80 2.60 -17.13
N TYR A 92 -14.04 1.95 -16.26
CA TYR A 92 -13.04 0.92 -16.60
C TYR A 92 -13.37 -0.43 -15.96
N LYS A 93 -14.59 -0.58 -15.43
CA LYS A 93 -15.03 -1.76 -14.68
C LYS A 93 -14.86 -3.06 -15.46
N ASP A 94 -15.18 -3.06 -16.75
CA ASP A 94 -15.00 -4.19 -17.66
C ASP A 94 -13.53 -4.64 -17.75
N ILE A 95 -12.62 -3.69 -17.94
CA ILE A 95 -11.19 -3.94 -18.07
C ILE A 95 -10.62 -4.45 -16.74
N ILE A 96 -10.94 -3.77 -15.65
CA ILE A 96 -10.42 -4.08 -14.32
C ILE A 96 -10.88 -5.46 -13.87
N LEU A 97 -12.16 -5.82 -14.07
CA LEU A 97 -12.67 -7.14 -13.73
C LEU A 97 -11.97 -8.25 -14.53
N ALA A 98 -11.75 -8.06 -15.83
CA ALA A 98 -11.06 -9.04 -16.67
C ALA A 98 -9.60 -9.25 -16.21
N ILE A 99 -8.88 -8.18 -15.88
CA ILE A 99 -7.48 -8.26 -15.39
C ILE A 99 -7.43 -8.88 -13.99
N MET A 100 -8.35 -8.52 -13.10
CA MET A 100 -8.45 -9.10 -11.76
C MET A 100 -8.73 -10.61 -11.81
N GLU A 101 -9.64 -11.03 -12.70
CA GLU A 101 -9.93 -12.44 -12.91
C GLU A 101 -8.72 -13.19 -13.46
N TYR A 102 -7.99 -12.56 -14.38
CA TYR A 102 -6.71 -13.10 -14.87
C TYR A 102 -5.71 -13.28 -13.71
N TRP A 103 -5.53 -12.29 -12.83
CA TRP A 103 -4.62 -12.42 -11.68
C TRP A 103 -5.06 -13.46 -10.64
N LYS A 104 -6.34 -13.86 -10.61
CA LYS A 104 -6.79 -14.99 -9.78
C LYS A 104 -6.43 -16.34 -10.41
N HIS A 105 -6.45 -16.42 -11.73
CA HIS A 105 -6.31 -17.66 -12.52
C HIS A 105 -5.01 -17.75 -13.34
N PHE A 106 -4.03 -16.88 -13.10
CA PHE A 106 -2.80 -16.86 -13.89
C PHE A 106 -2.03 -18.19 -13.86
N THR A 107 -2.15 -18.95 -12.76
CA THR A 107 -1.46 -20.24 -12.57
C THR A 107 -2.08 -21.37 -13.39
N ASP A 108 -3.27 -21.14 -13.95
CA ASP A 108 -4.01 -22.09 -14.77
C ASP A 108 -4.15 -21.54 -16.20
N PRO A 109 -3.17 -21.81 -17.09
CA PRO A 109 -3.22 -21.37 -18.48
C PRO A 109 -4.41 -21.94 -19.28
N SER A 110 -5.08 -22.97 -18.76
CA SER A 110 -6.25 -23.57 -19.40
C SER A 110 -7.54 -22.80 -19.13
N HIS A 111 -7.54 -21.91 -18.13
CA HIS A 111 -8.68 -21.09 -17.77
C HIS A 111 -9.11 -20.17 -18.93
N GLU A 112 -10.42 -20.01 -19.15
CA GLU A 112 -10.94 -19.25 -20.32
C GLU A 112 -10.51 -17.78 -20.32
N ILE A 113 -10.19 -17.22 -19.15
CA ILE A 113 -9.75 -15.83 -19.01
C ILE A 113 -8.50 -15.51 -19.85
N HIS A 114 -7.61 -16.47 -20.08
CA HIS A 114 -6.42 -16.32 -20.93
C HIS A 114 -6.76 -16.13 -22.42
N LYS A 115 -7.98 -16.49 -22.82
CA LYS A 115 -8.52 -16.26 -24.17
C LYS A 115 -9.23 -14.91 -24.30
N HIS A 116 -9.52 -14.24 -23.18
CA HIS A 116 -10.24 -12.97 -23.17
C HIS A 116 -9.45 -11.86 -23.90
N LYS A 117 -10.13 -11.11 -24.76
CA LYS A 117 -9.50 -10.09 -25.63
C LYS A 117 -8.72 -9.04 -24.82
N THR A 118 -9.35 -8.48 -23.79
CA THR A 118 -8.73 -7.47 -22.92
C THR A 118 -7.48 -7.99 -22.22
N VAL A 119 -7.50 -9.25 -21.77
CA VAL A 119 -6.37 -9.89 -21.08
C VAL A 119 -5.22 -10.09 -22.06
N ARG A 120 -5.50 -10.59 -23.27
CA ARG A 120 -4.49 -10.70 -24.33
C ARG A 120 -3.90 -9.34 -24.70
N THR A 121 -4.72 -8.30 -24.85
CA THR A 121 -4.24 -6.95 -25.13
C THR A 121 -3.37 -6.42 -24.00
N TYR A 122 -3.75 -6.64 -22.74
CA TYR A 122 -2.96 -6.27 -21.57
C TYR A 122 -1.59 -6.99 -21.57
N LEU A 123 -1.57 -8.32 -21.73
CA LEU A 123 -0.34 -9.11 -21.75
C LEU A 123 0.59 -8.73 -22.90
N ASN A 124 0.04 -8.47 -24.09
CA ASN A 124 0.84 -8.05 -25.24
C ASN A 124 1.47 -6.66 -25.05
N ASN A 125 0.83 -5.78 -24.28
CA ASN A 125 1.28 -4.39 -24.10
C ASN A 125 1.99 -4.12 -22.77
N GLN A 126 1.92 -5.02 -21.78
CA GLN A 126 2.38 -4.73 -20.42
C GLN A 126 3.85 -4.28 -20.35
N LYS A 127 4.72 -4.85 -21.19
CA LYS A 127 6.14 -4.50 -21.19
C LYS A 127 6.36 -3.08 -21.71
N GLU A 128 5.68 -2.72 -22.80
CA GLU A 128 5.77 -1.37 -23.36
C GLU A 128 5.14 -0.34 -22.43
N MET A 129 3.98 -0.64 -21.82
CA MET A 129 3.37 0.21 -20.79
C MET A 129 4.31 0.50 -19.62
N ARG A 130 5.04 -0.53 -19.14
CA ARG A 130 6.03 -0.34 -18.07
C ARG A 130 7.25 0.46 -18.52
N LYS A 131 7.66 0.34 -19.78
CA LYS A 131 8.74 1.16 -20.35
C LYS A 131 8.33 2.61 -20.56
N ASP A 132 7.07 2.86 -20.91
CA ASP A 132 6.54 4.22 -21.02
C ASP A 132 6.64 4.97 -19.68
N LEU A 133 6.44 4.25 -18.57
CA LEU A 133 6.60 4.79 -17.21
C LEU A 133 8.09 4.82 -16.78
N LEU A 134 8.82 3.73 -16.96
CA LEU A 134 10.23 3.58 -16.63
C LEU A 134 11.02 3.09 -17.85
N SER A 135 11.59 4.03 -18.62
CA SER A 135 12.27 3.77 -19.90
C SER A 135 13.30 2.64 -19.91
N ASP A 136 14.01 2.42 -18.80
CA ASP A 136 14.98 1.34 -18.63
C ASP A 136 14.44 0.13 -17.88
N TYR A 137 13.11 -0.05 -17.86
CA TYR A 137 12.46 -1.27 -17.40
C TYR A 137 12.86 -2.44 -18.30
N SER A 138 13.46 -3.45 -17.69
CA SER A 138 14.03 -4.62 -18.35
C SER A 138 13.20 -5.86 -18.05
N SER A 139 12.99 -6.13 -16.76
CA SER A 139 12.26 -7.27 -16.25
C SER A 139 11.87 -7.04 -14.79
N TYR A 140 11.06 -7.95 -14.27
CA TYR A 140 10.64 -7.93 -12.87
C TYR A 140 11.77 -8.23 -11.89
N ARG A 141 12.72 -9.11 -12.27
CA ARG A 141 13.79 -9.58 -11.38
C ARG A 141 15.10 -8.91 -11.74
N GLU A 142 15.60 -8.14 -10.80
CA GLU A 142 16.90 -7.51 -10.92
C GLU A 142 17.72 -7.71 -9.65
N SER A 143 19.04 -7.70 -9.80
CA SER A 143 19.91 -7.73 -8.62
C SER A 143 19.68 -6.46 -7.78
N SER A 144 19.84 -6.56 -6.46
CA SER A 144 19.72 -5.38 -5.57
C SER A 144 20.63 -4.23 -6.02
N THR A 145 21.84 -4.54 -6.49
CA THR A 145 22.76 -3.56 -7.07
C THR A 145 22.17 -2.84 -8.28
N THR A 146 21.52 -3.57 -9.19
CA THR A 146 20.86 -3.00 -10.38
C THR A 146 19.69 -2.11 -9.98
N MET A 147 18.82 -2.59 -9.07
CA MET A 147 17.66 -1.83 -8.59
C MET A 147 18.10 -0.52 -7.94
N VAL A 148 19.10 -0.54 -7.07
CA VAL A 148 19.62 0.68 -6.42
C VAL A 148 20.28 1.62 -7.44
N LYS A 149 21.01 1.12 -8.43
CA LYS A 149 21.54 1.95 -9.52
C LYS A 149 20.43 2.63 -10.32
N LYS A 150 19.35 1.92 -10.66
CA LYS A 150 18.18 2.49 -11.33
C LYS A 150 17.49 3.53 -10.46
N PHE A 151 17.35 3.26 -9.16
CA PHE A 151 16.81 4.21 -8.20
C PHE A 151 17.55 5.54 -8.24
N VAL A 152 18.89 5.50 -8.15
CA VAL A 152 19.73 6.72 -8.18
C VAL A 152 19.67 7.42 -9.54
N LYS A 153 19.74 6.65 -10.63
CA LYS A 153 19.70 7.21 -12.00
C LYS A 153 18.41 7.96 -12.30
N ASN A 154 17.28 7.55 -11.69
CA ASN A 154 15.97 8.16 -11.92
C ASN A 154 15.57 9.20 -10.86
N VAL A 155 16.50 9.63 -9.99
CA VAL A 155 16.23 10.63 -8.93
C VAL A 155 15.58 11.92 -9.45
N SER A 156 15.92 12.37 -10.66
CA SER A 156 15.33 13.56 -11.29
C SER A 156 13.88 13.38 -11.71
N LYS A 157 13.38 12.15 -11.82
CA LYS A 157 11.99 11.84 -12.20
C LYS A 157 11.05 11.78 -10.99
N TYR A 158 11.58 11.62 -9.78
CA TYR A 158 10.75 11.57 -8.57
C TYR A 158 10.26 12.96 -8.20
N SER A 159 8.96 13.08 -7.93
CA SER A 159 8.31 14.35 -7.64
C SER A 159 7.54 14.29 -6.34
N CYS A 160 7.81 15.23 -5.43
CA CYS A 160 7.08 15.34 -4.17
C CYS A 160 5.60 15.75 -4.34
N TYR A 161 5.22 16.23 -5.54
CA TYR A 161 3.85 16.62 -5.87
C TYR A 161 3.08 15.53 -6.63
N ARG A 162 3.77 14.50 -7.13
CA ARG A 162 3.16 13.37 -7.86
C ARG A 162 3.57 12.06 -7.18
N MET A 163 3.05 11.86 -5.97
CA MET A 163 3.42 10.72 -5.13
C MET A 163 3.03 9.39 -5.76
N LYS A 164 1.81 9.26 -6.29
CA LYS A 164 1.34 8.03 -6.94
C LYS A 164 2.24 7.60 -8.10
N SER A 165 2.54 8.52 -9.02
CA SER A 165 3.46 8.25 -10.13
C SER A 165 4.87 7.90 -9.63
N THR A 166 5.35 8.53 -8.54
CA THR A 166 6.63 8.16 -7.93
C THR A 166 6.59 6.77 -7.30
N LEU A 167 5.51 6.42 -6.60
CA LEU A 167 5.30 5.08 -6.04
C LEU A 167 5.28 4.01 -7.13
N VAL A 168 4.64 4.29 -8.27
CA VAL A 168 4.68 3.44 -9.47
C VAL A 168 6.12 3.23 -9.95
N LEU A 169 6.93 4.30 -10.07
CA LEU A 169 8.34 4.16 -10.45
C LEU A 169 9.13 3.32 -9.45
N LEU A 170 8.95 3.56 -8.15
CA LEU A 170 9.63 2.79 -7.10
C LEU A 170 9.20 1.32 -7.11
N TYR A 171 7.91 1.05 -7.31
CA TYR A 171 7.40 -0.30 -7.45
C TYR A 171 8.06 -0.96 -8.66
N LEU A 172 8.07 -0.34 -9.84
CA LEU A 172 8.74 -0.91 -11.03
C LEU A 172 10.23 -1.19 -10.82
N ILE A 173 10.94 -0.35 -10.05
CA ILE A 173 12.37 -0.52 -9.76
C ILE A 173 12.61 -1.64 -8.72
N PHE A 174 11.81 -1.69 -7.65
CA PHE A 174 12.03 -2.57 -6.50
C PHE A 174 11.03 -3.74 -6.43
N SER A 175 10.36 -4.03 -7.53
CA SER A 175 9.26 -4.99 -7.58
C SER A 175 9.67 -6.39 -7.06
N SER A 176 10.88 -6.85 -7.38
CA SER A 176 11.40 -8.13 -6.86
C SER A 176 11.81 -8.15 -5.38
N ASP A 177 11.83 -7.01 -4.68
CA ASP A 177 12.22 -6.92 -3.27
C ASP A 177 11.37 -5.87 -2.52
N ILE A 178 10.31 -6.36 -1.89
CA ILE A 178 9.35 -5.53 -1.14
C ILE A 178 10.00 -4.74 0.00
N ASP A 179 11.08 -5.27 0.57
CA ASP A 179 11.79 -4.68 1.68
C ASP A 179 12.58 -3.44 1.22
N TYR A 180 13.16 -3.50 0.01
CA TYR A 180 13.71 -2.33 -0.67
C TYR A 180 12.63 -1.34 -1.13
N LEU A 181 11.48 -1.81 -1.61
CA LEU A 181 10.37 -0.94 -1.99
C LEU A 181 9.91 -0.09 -0.81
N ILE A 182 9.63 -0.71 0.34
CA ILE A 182 9.23 -0.01 1.56
C ILE A 182 10.33 0.95 2.01
N SER A 183 11.60 0.51 2.02
CA SER A 183 12.74 1.37 2.36
C SER A 183 12.83 2.60 1.47
N ALA A 184 12.72 2.42 0.14
CA ALA A 184 12.81 3.50 -0.84
C ALA A 184 11.62 4.45 -0.76
N PHE A 185 10.41 3.92 -0.57
CA PHE A 185 9.23 4.73 -0.42
C PHE A 185 9.24 5.52 0.89
N LEU A 186 9.62 4.91 2.02
CA LEU A 186 9.79 5.62 3.28
C LEU A 186 10.84 6.74 3.16
N PHE A 187 11.97 6.46 2.52
CA PHE A 187 13.00 7.48 2.28
C PHE A 187 12.47 8.62 1.42
N TYR A 188 11.69 8.31 0.38
CA TYR A 188 11.02 9.31 -0.43
C TYR A 188 10.04 10.16 0.38
N LEU A 189 9.19 9.53 1.20
CA LEU A 189 8.21 10.20 2.04
C LEU A 189 8.90 11.16 3.02
N LEU A 190 9.98 10.71 3.67
CA LEU A 190 10.74 11.53 4.59
C LEU A 190 11.37 12.73 3.88
N ILE A 191 12.03 12.54 2.74
CA ILE A 191 12.59 13.66 1.96
C ILE A 191 11.51 14.68 1.59
N CYS A 192 10.37 14.21 1.07
CA CYS A 192 9.31 15.08 0.58
C CYS A 192 8.48 15.76 1.67
N SER A 193 8.54 15.27 2.90
CA SER A 193 7.78 15.82 4.03
C SER A 193 8.66 16.52 5.06
N TYR A 194 9.97 16.27 5.11
CA TYR A 194 10.83 16.82 6.15
C TYR A 194 10.85 18.35 6.12
N LYS A 195 10.60 18.99 7.25
CA LYS A 195 10.37 20.44 7.33
C LYS A 195 11.52 21.28 6.75
N GLU A 196 12.78 20.88 6.99
CA GLU A 196 13.96 21.59 6.45
C GLU A 196 14.16 21.41 4.94
N LEU A 197 13.50 20.40 4.34
CA LEU A 197 13.58 20.07 2.92
C LEU A 197 12.31 20.45 2.15
N ALA A 198 11.27 20.86 2.87
CA ALA A 198 10.01 21.30 2.29
C ALA A 198 10.26 22.37 1.22
N PHE A 199 9.49 22.29 0.12
CA PHE A 199 9.56 23.20 -1.03
C PHE A 199 10.81 23.07 -1.92
N THR A 200 11.74 22.16 -1.63
CA THR A 200 12.82 21.83 -2.57
C THR A 200 12.44 20.65 -3.47
N SER A 201 13.05 20.58 -4.65
CA SER A 201 12.87 19.41 -5.51
C SER A 201 13.44 18.17 -4.83
N PHE A 202 12.82 17.00 -5.08
CA PHE A 202 13.30 15.73 -4.55
C PHE A 202 14.78 15.50 -4.89
N SER A 203 15.18 15.80 -6.12
CA SER A 203 16.55 15.59 -6.59
C SER A 203 17.59 16.40 -5.82
N THR A 204 17.32 17.69 -5.56
CA THR A 204 18.20 18.54 -4.76
C THR A 204 18.25 18.07 -3.31
N SER A 205 17.09 17.78 -2.71
CA SER A 205 17.01 17.20 -1.37
C SER A 205 17.79 15.90 -1.23
N PHE A 206 17.62 14.99 -2.18
CA PHE A 206 18.33 13.72 -2.22
C PHE A 206 19.85 13.93 -2.20
N LEU A 207 20.37 14.88 -2.99
CA LEU A 207 21.80 15.19 -3.00
C LEU A 207 22.29 15.70 -1.64
N LYS A 208 21.55 16.62 -1.01
CA LYS A 208 21.88 17.14 0.33
C LYS A 208 21.93 16.02 1.37
N VAL A 209 20.90 15.17 1.37
CA VAL A 209 20.80 14.00 2.26
C VAL A 209 21.96 13.04 2.02
N MET A 210 22.27 12.70 0.76
CA MET A 210 23.36 11.78 0.43
C MET A 210 24.75 12.35 0.74
N LYS A 211 24.94 13.66 0.69
CA LYS A 211 26.18 14.32 1.13
C LYS A 211 26.22 14.60 2.64
N ASN A 212 25.14 14.28 3.36
CA ASN A 212 24.94 14.60 4.76
C ASN A 212 25.13 16.11 5.07
N GLU A 213 24.76 16.98 4.12
CA GLU A 213 24.77 18.43 4.31
C GLU A 213 23.85 18.78 5.47
N GLU A 214 24.31 19.66 6.38
CA GLU A 214 23.55 20.06 7.58
C GLU A 214 23.06 18.86 8.42
N GLN A 215 23.77 17.73 8.34
CA GLN A 215 23.43 16.47 9.02
C GLN A 215 22.08 15.85 8.57
N LEU A 216 21.53 16.30 7.43
CA LEU A 216 20.23 15.84 6.92
C LEU A 216 20.17 14.32 6.72
N GLY A 217 21.24 13.70 6.22
CA GLY A 217 21.30 12.24 6.08
C GLY A 217 21.23 11.50 7.41
N SER A 218 21.87 12.05 8.44
CA SER A 218 21.85 11.49 9.79
C SER A 218 20.45 11.60 10.40
N LYS A 219 19.78 12.75 10.21
CA LYS A 219 18.38 12.97 10.61
C LYS A 219 17.42 12.02 9.90
N MET A 220 17.59 11.80 8.58
CA MET A 220 16.78 10.82 7.83
C MET A 220 16.97 9.39 8.36
N ILE A 221 18.20 9.01 8.74
CA ILE A 221 18.48 7.70 9.37
C ILE A 221 17.79 7.59 10.73
N VAL A 222 17.81 8.64 11.55
CA VAL A 222 17.12 8.64 12.85
C VAL A 222 15.61 8.46 12.67
N LEU A 223 14.99 9.20 11.74
CA LEU A 223 13.55 9.13 11.49
C LEU A 223 13.13 7.80 10.86
N GLY A 224 13.87 7.33 9.85
CA GLY A 224 13.53 6.13 9.08
C GLY A 224 14.13 4.83 9.61
N GLY A 225 14.99 4.91 10.63
CA GLY A 225 15.64 3.78 11.29
C GLY A 225 16.44 2.88 10.33
N SER A 226 16.39 1.56 10.60
CA SER A 226 17.16 0.57 9.86
C SER A 226 16.79 0.47 8.38
N LEU A 227 15.54 0.79 8.01
CA LEU A 227 15.08 0.75 6.62
C LEU A 227 15.78 1.80 5.77
N VAL A 228 15.87 3.04 6.27
CA VAL A 228 16.55 4.13 5.58
C VAL A 228 18.06 3.97 5.66
N SER A 229 18.60 3.58 6.81
CA SER A 229 20.03 3.29 6.98
C SER A 229 20.53 2.26 5.96
N ARG A 230 19.82 1.12 5.82
CA ARG A 230 20.17 0.07 4.86
C ARG A 230 20.13 0.57 3.41
N LEU A 231 19.14 1.39 3.05
CA LEU A 231 19.04 1.95 1.71
C LEU A 231 20.20 2.91 1.42
N ILE A 232 20.48 3.85 2.33
CA ILE A 232 21.60 4.80 2.18
C ILE A 232 22.92 4.05 2.04
N SER A 233 23.19 3.05 2.89
CA SER A 233 24.39 2.21 2.76
C SER A 233 24.45 1.47 1.41
N SER A 234 23.31 1.01 0.90
CA SER A 234 23.25 0.37 -0.42
C SER A 234 23.57 1.36 -1.54
N ILE A 235 23.10 2.60 -1.44
CA ILE A 235 23.41 3.69 -2.39
C ILE A 235 24.90 4.02 -2.34
N GLN A 236 25.50 4.17 -1.16
CA GLN A 236 26.93 4.46 -1.01
C GLN A 236 27.82 3.38 -1.65
N ARG A 237 27.41 2.11 -1.56
CA ARG A 237 28.14 0.98 -2.17
C ARG A 237 28.12 1.02 -3.71
N VAL A 238 27.07 1.55 -4.33
CA VAL A 238 26.95 1.59 -5.79
C VAL A 238 27.35 2.94 -6.40
N CYS A 239 27.39 4.00 -5.59
CA CYS A 239 27.72 5.36 -6.00
C CYS A 239 28.98 5.84 -5.27
N PHE A 240 30.15 5.66 -5.88
CA PHE A 240 31.46 5.97 -5.29
C PHE A 240 31.58 7.41 -4.76
N GLN A 241 30.87 8.37 -5.36
CA GLN A 241 30.86 9.76 -4.90
C GLN A 241 30.34 9.97 -3.47
N TYR A 242 29.60 9.00 -2.90
CA TYR A 242 29.10 9.06 -1.53
C TYR A 242 29.79 8.08 -0.58
N TYR A 243 30.76 7.30 -1.07
CA TYR A 243 31.34 6.18 -0.33
C TYR A 243 32.02 6.61 0.99
N HIS A 244 32.61 7.81 1.01
CA HIS A 244 33.29 8.35 2.19
C HIS A 244 32.39 9.21 3.10
N VAL A 245 31.13 9.43 2.72
CA VAL A 245 30.22 10.25 3.53
C VAL A 245 29.85 9.49 4.81
N GLN A 246 29.97 10.15 5.96
CA GLN A 246 29.62 9.60 7.25
C GLN A 246 28.30 10.19 7.74
N TYR A 247 27.51 9.37 8.44
CA TYR A 247 26.23 9.77 9.04
C TYR A 247 26.27 9.55 10.55
N PRO A 248 27.04 10.35 11.31
CA PRO A 248 27.13 10.19 12.75
C PRO A 248 25.78 10.48 13.42
N ILE A 249 25.36 9.58 14.30
CA ILE A 249 24.17 9.81 15.14
C ILE A 249 24.63 10.53 16.41
N SER A 250 24.31 11.83 16.49
CA SER A 250 24.55 12.69 17.65
C SER A 250 23.25 12.90 18.44
N ALA A 251 23.35 13.40 19.68
CA ALA A 251 22.18 13.79 20.46
C ALA A 251 21.34 14.86 19.74
N GLU A 252 21.99 15.80 19.05
CA GLU A 252 21.32 16.84 18.25
C GLU A 252 20.46 16.24 17.14
N ASN A 253 20.97 15.22 16.42
CA ASN A 253 20.22 14.53 15.37
C ASN A 253 19.11 13.61 15.91
N GLN A 254 19.10 13.32 17.21
CA GLN A 254 18.06 12.52 17.86
C GLN A 254 16.89 13.39 18.38
N MET A 255 17.13 14.67 18.66
CA MET A 255 16.13 15.60 19.18
C MET A 255 15.37 16.31 18.05
N ILE A 256 14.81 15.54 17.12
CA ILE A 256 14.02 16.09 16.01
C ILE A 256 12.59 16.32 16.51
N VAL A 257 12.16 17.57 16.54
CA VAL A 257 10.81 17.98 16.93
C VAL A 257 10.03 18.40 15.68
N ASN A 258 8.78 17.92 15.56
CA ASN A 258 7.88 18.23 14.46
C ASN A 258 8.53 17.98 13.07
N PRO A 259 8.93 16.74 12.77
CA PRO A 259 9.79 16.43 11.62
C PRO A 259 9.13 16.71 10.28
N ILE A 260 7.80 16.57 10.17
CA ILE A 260 7.09 16.76 8.90
C ILE A 260 6.55 18.19 8.78
N ASN A 261 6.55 18.70 7.56
CA ASN A 261 5.84 19.93 7.22
C ASN A 261 4.33 19.65 7.17
N VAL A 262 3.63 20.10 8.21
CA VAL A 262 2.19 19.97 8.36
C VAL A 262 1.39 21.13 7.75
N GLU A 263 2.05 22.22 7.34
CA GLU A 263 1.38 23.46 6.90
C GLU A 263 0.52 23.25 5.65
N ALA A 264 0.87 22.27 4.82
CA ALA A 264 0.14 21.94 3.60
C ALA A 264 -1.05 20.98 3.83
N ILE A 265 -1.24 20.47 5.04
CA ILE A 265 -2.30 19.48 5.32
C ILE A 265 -3.61 20.19 5.63
N ALA A 266 -4.57 20.08 4.71
CA ALA A 266 -5.95 20.45 4.97
C ALA A 266 -6.61 19.35 5.83
N LEU A 267 -6.63 19.56 7.15
CA LEU A 267 -6.95 18.52 8.15
C LEU A 267 -8.32 17.86 7.98
N GLU A 268 -9.33 18.61 7.55
CA GLU A 268 -10.68 18.08 7.35
C GLU A 268 -10.74 17.15 6.14
N GLU A 269 -10.15 17.57 5.01
CA GLU A 269 -10.02 16.78 3.78
C GLU A 269 -9.17 15.53 4.00
N PHE A 270 -8.05 15.69 4.71
CA PHE A 270 -7.22 14.58 5.16
C PHE A 270 -8.06 13.60 5.99
N GLY A 271 -8.88 14.09 6.91
CA GLY A 271 -9.75 13.26 7.73
C GLY A 271 -10.76 12.45 6.96
N LEU A 272 -11.37 13.03 5.94
CA LEU A 272 -12.26 12.29 5.05
C LEU A 272 -11.51 11.17 4.31
N LYS A 273 -10.38 11.48 3.66
CA LYS A 273 -9.55 10.49 2.93
C LYS A 273 -9.07 9.37 3.87
N PHE A 274 -8.62 9.74 5.05
CA PHE A 274 -8.16 8.80 6.07
C PHE A 274 -9.29 7.89 6.54
N CYS A 275 -10.47 8.45 6.86
CA CYS A 275 -11.63 7.64 7.25
C CYS A 275 -12.03 6.64 6.15
N LEU A 276 -12.09 7.08 4.88
CA LEU A 276 -12.38 6.19 3.75
C LEU A 276 -11.35 5.06 3.61
N SER A 277 -10.07 5.39 3.79
CA SER A 277 -8.98 4.41 3.80
C SER A 277 -9.13 3.39 4.94
N LEU A 278 -9.59 3.80 6.12
CA LEU A 278 -9.87 2.89 7.23
C LEU A 278 -11.06 1.96 6.91
N LEU A 279 -12.08 2.46 6.22
CA LEU A 279 -13.21 1.61 5.77
C LEU A 279 -12.74 0.56 4.75
N GLU A 280 -11.88 0.95 3.80
CA GLU A 280 -11.26 0.01 2.85
C GLU A 280 -10.45 -1.08 3.57
N LEU A 281 -9.61 -0.71 4.55
CA LEU A 281 -8.83 -1.67 5.34
C LEU A 281 -9.73 -2.65 6.09
N ALA A 282 -10.82 -2.16 6.66
CA ALA A 282 -11.74 -2.97 7.43
C ALA A 282 -12.64 -3.85 6.53
N ALA A 283 -12.95 -3.42 5.30
CA ALA A 283 -13.67 -4.22 4.31
C ALA A 283 -12.81 -5.35 3.71
N ASN A 284 -11.48 -5.23 3.76
CA ASN A 284 -10.56 -6.29 3.32
C ASN A 284 -10.44 -7.41 4.37
N GLU A 285 -11.56 -8.10 4.65
CA GLU A 285 -11.67 -9.15 5.66
C GLU A 285 -10.62 -10.27 5.48
N GLY A 286 -10.12 -10.80 6.59
CA GLY A 286 -9.41 -12.10 6.65
C GLY A 286 -7.90 -12.08 6.42
N ILE A 287 -7.24 -10.91 6.39
CA ILE A 287 -5.79 -10.81 6.16
C ILE A 287 -5.12 -9.99 7.27
N ASP A 288 -4.13 -10.59 7.93
CA ASP A 288 -3.23 -9.89 8.83
C ASP A 288 -2.29 -8.99 8.01
N ILE A 289 -2.68 -7.72 7.86
CA ILE A 289 -1.86 -6.74 7.16
C ILE A 289 -0.60 -6.48 7.99
N ASN A 290 0.56 -6.82 7.42
CA ASN A 290 1.84 -6.45 8.00
C ASN A 290 1.92 -4.92 8.07
N PHE A 291 2.22 -4.41 9.26
CA PHE A 291 2.29 -2.97 9.52
C PHE A 291 3.20 -2.23 8.53
N LYS A 292 4.26 -2.88 8.03
CA LYS A 292 5.17 -2.30 7.02
C LYS A 292 4.48 -1.97 5.68
N TYR A 293 3.43 -2.70 5.30
CA TYR A 293 2.69 -2.48 4.05
C TYR A 293 1.69 -1.33 4.15
N LEU A 294 1.38 -0.85 5.36
CA LEU A 294 0.49 0.30 5.56
C LEU A 294 1.05 1.59 4.95
N LEU A 295 2.38 1.72 4.84
CA LEU A 295 2.98 2.85 4.12
C LEU A 295 2.59 2.84 2.64
N LEU A 296 2.68 1.68 1.98
CA LEU A 296 2.28 1.53 0.57
C LEU A 296 0.77 1.71 0.40
N PHE A 297 -0.01 1.19 1.35
CA PHE A 297 -1.46 1.36 1.38
C PHE A 297 -1.85 2.85 1.47
N PHE A 298 -1.34 3.59 2.45
CA PHE A 298 -1.64 5.02 2.52
C PHE A 298 -1.03 5.81 1.35
N GLY A 299 0.11 5.37 0.81
CA GLY A 299 0.73 5.96 -0.38
C GLY A 299 -0.12 5.91 -1.65
N THR A 300 -1.08 5.00 -1.72
CA THR A 300 -2.03 4.90 -2.86
C THR A 300 -3.33 5.67 -2.62
N ARG A 301 -3.62 6.05 -1.36
CA ARG A 301 -4.85 6.80 -0.98
C ARG A 301 -4.63 8.29 -0.73
N MET A 302 -3.47 8.67 -0.21
CA MET A 302 -3.15 10.06 0.14
C MET A 302 -2.56 10.82 -1.04
N GLU A 303 -2.61 12.15 -0.98
CA GLU A 303 -2.05 13.03 -2.01
C GLU A 303 -0.61 13.44 -1.69
N PHE A 304 -0.33 13.68 -0.40
CA PHE A 304 0.96 14.21 0.04
C PHE A 304 1.73 13.23 0.92
N ALA A 305 3.07 13.29 0.85
CA ALA A 305 3.95 12.47 1.68
C ALA A 305 3.70 12.66 3.20
N ALA A 306 3.44 13.91 3.62
CA ALA A 306 3.13 14.22 5.01
C ALA A 306 1.80 13.58 5.47
N GLU A 307 0.78 13.53 4.61
CA GLU A 307 -0.48 12.84 4.90
C GLU A 307 -0.26 11.33 5.08
N VAL A 308 0.61 10.70 4.28
CA VAL A 308 0.94 9.27 4.42
C VAL A 308 1.57 8.98 5.79
N LEU A 309 2.58 9.77 6.18
CA LEU A 309 3.25 9.59 7.47
C LEU A 309 2.30 9.86 8.64
N LEU A 310 1.47 10.90 8.53
CA LEU A 310 0.48 11.23 9.54
C LEU A 310 -0.57 10.12 9.69
N ALA A 311 -1.13 9.62 8.59
CA ALA A 311 -2.10 8.51 8.60
C ALA A 311 -1.50 7.23 9.19
N PHE A 312 -0.26 6.92 8.79
CA PHE A 312 0.48 5.78 9.31
C PHE A 312 0.66 5.85 10.83
N ASP A 313 1.12 6.99 11.36
CA ASP A 313 1.34 7.14 12.80
C ASP A 313 0.04 7.24 13.60
N ILE A 314 -1.01 7.88 13.09
CA ILE A 314 -2.33 7.84 13.73
C ILE A 314 -2.81 6.40 13.88
N LEU A 315 -2.74 5.60 12.81
CA LEU A 315 -3.16 4.20 12.86
C LEU A 315 -2.24 3.37 13.76
N LYS A 316 -0.93 3.66 13.78
CA LYS A 316 0.04 3.02 14.69
C LYS A 316 -0.33 3.22 16.15
N GLU A 317 -0.68 4.44 16.54
CA GLU A 317 -1.13 4.74 17.89
C GLU A 317 -2.48 4.08 18.20
N ALA A 318 -3.42 4.05 17.25
CA ALA A 318 -4.68 3.33 17.42
C ALA A 318 -4.48 1.82 17.63
N VAL A 319 -3.58 1.19 16.86
CA VAL A 319 -3.27 -0.24 16.97
C VAL A 319 -2.65 -0.60 18.31
N ARG A 320 -1.89 0.31 18.95
CA ARG A 320 -1.38 0.09 20.32
C ARG A 320 -2.50 -0.02 21.37
N LEU A 321 -3.69 0.49 21.07
CA LEU A 321 -4.85 0.52 21.96
C LEU A 321 -5.86 -0.60 21.66
N GLY A 322 -5.69 -1.32 20.54
CA GLY A 322 -6.55 -2.43 20.11
C GLY A 322 -5.79 -3.76 20.05
N THR A 323 -6.53 -4.86 19.98
CA THR A 323 -5.96 -6.21 19.87
C THR A 323 -5.65 -6.59 18.41
N TYR A 324 -6.48 -6.10 17.49
CA TYR A 324 -6.37 -6.34 16.05
C TYR A 324 -6.80 -5.09 15.26
N LEU A 325 -6.45 -5.03 13.97
CA LEU A 325 -6.61 -3.85 13.13
C LEU A 325 -8.06 -3.33 13.07
N THR A 326 -9.05 -4.21 12.93
CA THR A 326 -10.46 -3.80 12.86
C THR A 326 -11.00 -3.27 14.20
N GLU A 327 -10.51 -3.76 15.35
CA GLU A 327 -10.79 -3.17 16.67
C GLU A 327 -10.16 -1.77 16.77
N ALA A 328 -8.91 -1.60 16.36
CA ALA A 328 -8.22 -0.31 16.37
C ALA A 328 -8.95 0.73 15.51
N ILE A 329 -9.40 0.34 14.31
CA ILE A 329 -10.22 1.19 13.42
C ILE A 329 -11.53 1.56 14.10
N SER A 330 -12.23 0.59 14.70
CA SER A 330 -13.50 0.85 15.41
C SER A 330 -13.34 1.81 16.58
N LEU A 331 -12.28 1.64 17.39
CA LEU A 331 -11.96 2.55 18.50
C LEU A 331 -11.65 3.96 18.01
N LEU A 332 -10.83 4.08 16.95
CA LEU A 332 -10.44 5.36 16.38
C LEU A 332 -11.64 6.15 15.82
N LEU A 333 -12.59 5.45 15.18
CA LEU A 333 -13.76 6.08 14.59
C LEU A 333 -14.84 6.46 15.62
N ASN A 334 -14.97 5.68 16.71
CA ASN A 334 -16.15 5.73 17.58
C ASN A 334 -15.87 6.06 19.07
N ASP A 335 -14.64 5.94 19.57
CA ASP A 335 -14.32 6.19 20.98
C ASP A 335 -13.60 7.53 21.16
N ASP A 336 -14.32 8.52 21.68
CA ASP A 336 -13.80 9.87 21.87
C ASP A 336 -12.57 9.92 22.79
N ASN A 337 -12.50 9.08 23.83
CA ASN A 337 -11.37 9.07 24.76
C ASN A 337 -10.11 8.51 24.09
N VAL A 338 -10.28 7.47 23.27
CA VAL A 338 -9.19 6.93 22.43
C VAL A 338 -8.72 8.01 21.46
N PHE A 339 -9.65 8.68 20.78
CA PHE A 339 -9.32 9.75 19.86
C PHE A 339 -8.56 10.90 20.53
N GLN A 340 -9.00 11.38 21.71
CA GLN A 340 -8.27 12.40 22.47
C GLN A 340 -6.85 11.96 22.84
N THR A 341 -6.68 10.70 23.21
CA THR A 341 -5.36 10.14 23.53
C THR A 341 -4.43 10.20 22.31
N ILE A 342 -4.95 9.86 21.13
CA ILE A 342 -4.21 9.91 19.87
C ILE A 342 -3.91 11.36 19.47
N VAL A 343 -4.87 12.29 19.62
CA VAL A 343 -4.66 13.73 19.38
C VAL A 343 -3.48 14.23 20.19
N ALA A 344 -3.41 13.91 21.49
CA ALA A 344 -2.29 14.31 22.34
C ALA A 344 -0.95 13.74 21.85
N LYS A 345 -0.90 12.45 21.48
CA LYS A 345 0.31 11.81 20.95
C LYS A 345 0.79 12.42 19.63
N ILE A 346 -0.14 12.72 18.75
CA ILE A 346 0.17 13.33 17.45
C ILE A 346 0.60 14.79 17.62
N MET A 347 0.01 15.51 18.57
CA MET A 347 0.43 16.86 18.93
C MET A 347 1.86 16.87 19.50
N ASP A 348 2.21 15.89 20.34
CA ASP A 348 3.58 15.74 20.86
C ASP A 348 4.60 15.42 19.74
N LEU A 349 4.21 14.59 18.76
CA LEU A 349 5.09 14.13 17.70
C LEU A 349 5.29 15.16 16.57
N TYR A 350 4.21 15.83 16.17
CA TYR A 350 4.15 16.65 14.96
C TYR A 350 3.78 18.11 15.23
N GLY A 351 3.41 18.48 16.46
CA GLY A 351 3.04 19.86 16.81
C GLY A 351 1.71 20.29 16.20
N ILE A 352 0.88 19.34 15.79
CA ILE A 352 -0.40 19.56 15.11
C ILE A 352 -1.56 19.00 15.94
N ASN A 353 -2.62 19.79 16.06
CA ASN A 353 -3.87 19.34 16.65
C ASN A 353 -4.79 18.77 15.56
N ILE A 354 -4.92 17.44 15.52
CA ILE A 354 -5.74 16.73 14.53
C ILE A 354 -7.24 16.63 14.91
N MET A 355 -7.72 17.39 15.91
CA MET A 355 -9.12 17.30 16.35
C MET A 355 -10.11 17.55 15.21
N SER A 356 -9.84 18.53 14.35
CA SER A 356 -10.71 18.90 13.22
C SER A 356 -10.86 17.81 12.17
N MET A 357 -9.97 16.82 12.15
CA MET A 357 -10.03 15.67 11.23
C MET A 357 -11.38 14.94 11.30
N ARG A 358 -12.03 14.91 12.48
CA ARG A 358 -13.32 14.23 12.67
C ARG A 358 -14.53 14.99 12.13
N LEU A 359 -14.40 16.26 11.77
CA LEU A 359 -15.54 17.06 11.30
C LEU A 359 -16.20 16.46 10.06
N LYS A 360 -15.41 15.84 9.16
CA LYS A 360 -15.91 15.16 7.95
C LYS A 360 -16.10 13.66 8.09
N PHE A 361 -15.92 13.07 9.28
CA PHE A 361 -16.14 11.63 9.47
C PHE A 361 -17.61 11.24 9.25
N GLY A 362 -18.56 12.15 9.49
CA GLY A 362 -19.97 11.94 9.19
C GLY A 362 -20.23 11.57 7.73
N GLU A 363 -19.51 12.19 6.79
CA GLU A 363 -19.62 11.91 5.35
C GLU A 363 -19.13 10.50 5.02
N CYS A 364 -17.98 10.11 5.57
CA CYS A 364 -17.44 8.76 5.47
C CYS A 364 -18.40 7.69 6.04
N ILE A 365 -19.03 7.96 7.18
CA ILE A 365 -20.00 7.04 7.80
C ILE A 365 -21.28 6.89 6.95
N GLN A 366 -21.72 7.95 6.26
CA GLN A 366 -22.84 7.84 5.31
C GLN A 366 -22.50 6.93 4.12
N ILE A 367 -21.25 6.99 3.63
CA ILE A 367 -20.78 6.09 2.56
C ILE A 367 -20.80 4.63 3.04
N LYS A 368 -20.34 4.37 4.27
CA LYS A 368 -20.43 3.04 4.89
C LYS A 368 -21.85 2.45 4.85
N GLN A 369 -22.89 3.25 5.09
CA GLN A 369 -24.28 2.78 5.13
C GLN A 369 -24.78 2.26 3.76
N LYS A 370 -24.09 2.57 2.66
CA LYS A 370 -24.43 2.09 1.31
C LYS A 370 -23.95 0.67 1.01
N TYR A 371 -22.98 0.13 1.77
CA TYR A 371 -22.30 -1.12 1.44
C TYR A 371 -22.43 -2.18 2.54
N PRO A 372 -23.15 -3.30 2.28
CA PRO A 372 -23.35 -4.36 3.25
C PRO A 372 -22.07 -5.00 3.81
N GLU A 373 -21.01 -5.12 3.00
CA GLU A 373 -19.69 -5.61 3.43
C GLU A 373 -19.05 -4.78 4.56
N ILE A 374 -19.46 -3.52 4.73
CA ILE A 374 -18.95 -2.62 5.77
C ILE A 374 -19.91 -2.56 6.98
N ASN A 375 -21.10 -3.16 6.87
CA ASN A 375 -22.07 -3.22 7.98
C ASN A 375 -21.56 -4.05 9.16
N GLY A 376 -20.58 -4.93 8.93
CA GLY A 376 -19.86 -5.69 9.96
C GLY A 376 -18.87 -4.86 10.78
N ILE A 377 -18.49 -3.64 10.34
CA ILE A 377 -17.82 -2.64 11.19
C ILE A 377 -18.87 -2.10 12.15
N VAL A 378 -19.34 -2.94 13.07
CA VAL A 378 -20.33 -2.54 14.04
C VAL A 378 -19.66 -1.47 14.91
N THR A 379 -20.31 -0.33 15.03
CA THR A 379 -20.13 0.56 16.16
C THR A 379 -20.25 -0.32 17.40
N THR A 380 -19.13 -0.72 18.00
CA THR A 380 -19.10 -1.28 19.36
C THR A 380 -19.42 -0.16 20.36
N THR A 381 -20.50 0.55 20.07
CA THR A 381 -21.11 1.60 20.85
C THR A 381 -21.88 0.91 21.95
N ASP A 382 -21.61 1.33 23.18
CA ASP A 382 -22.37 1.20 24.42
C ASP A 382 -23.02 -0.12 24.83
N TYR A 383 -23.61 -0.92 23.95
CA TYR A 383 -24.25 -2.19 24.27
C TYR A 383 -23.25 -3.23 24.76
N GLN A 384 -22.06 -3.32 24.16
CA GLN A 384 -21.01 -4.22 24.63
C GLN A 384 -20.27 -3.68 25.87
N LYS A 385 -20.10 -2.35 26.00
CA LYS A 385 -19.62 -1.72 27.25
C LYS A 385 -20.62 -1.93 28.40
N LYS A 386 -21.93 -1.80 28.14
CA LYS A 386 -23.02 -2.14 29.09
C LYS A 386 -23.08 -3.64 29.38
N ALA A 387 -22.82 -4.51 28.41
CA ALA A 387 -22.78 -5.96 28.61
C ALA A 387 -21.55 -6.41 29.43
N LYS A 388 -20.36 -5.85 29.18
CA LYS A 388 -19.14 -6.06 30.00
C LYS A 388 -19.27 -5.45 31.40
N LYS A 389 -19.92 -4.28 31.57
CA LYS A 389 -20.27 -3.73 32.90
C LYS A 389 -21.30 -4.61 33.63
N ARG A 390 -22.34 -5.11 32.93
CA ARG A 390 -23.33 -6.04 33.50
C ARG A 390 -22.71 -7.37 33.91
N SER A 391 -21.80 -7.93 33.10
CA SER A 391 -21.12 -9.19 33.43
C SER A 391 -20.12 -9.05 34.58
N ARG A 392 -19.45 -7.89 34.74
CA ARG A 392 -18.60 -7.58 35.89
C ARG A 392 -19.38 -7.20 37.16
N SER A 393 -20.59 -6.63 37.02
CA SER A 393 -21.49 -6.32 38.16
C SER A 393 -22.23 -7.54 38.72
N ARG A 394 -22.36 -8.61 37.93
CA ARG A 394 -22.77 -9.93 38.44
C ARG A 394 -21.56 -10.59 39.08
N SER A 395 -21.30 -10.15 40.31
CA SER A 395 -20.38 -10.77 41.26
C SER A 395 -20.48 -12.30 41.28
N GLU A 396 -19.37 -12.90 41.69
CA GLU A 396 -19.16 -14.30 42.13
C GLU A 396 -20.27 -14.91 43.01
N LYS A 397 -21.30 -14.16 43.43
CA LYS A 397 -22.47 -14.68 44.16
C LYS A 397 -23.59 -15.26 43.29
N SER A 398 -23.52 -15.16 41.96
CA SER A 398 -24.53 -15.75 41.05
C SER A 398 -24.05 -16.99 40.30
N LYS A 399 -22.82 -17.43 40.55
CA LYS A 399 -22.31 -18.74 40.15
C LYS A 399 -22.35 -19.67 41.36
N ILE A 400 -23.53 -20.12 41.75
CA ILE A 400 -23.86 -21.40 42.43
C ILE A 400 -25.35 -21.34 42.76
N SER A 401 -26.14 -22.10 42.01
CA SER A 401 -27.41 -22.75 42.40
C SER A 401 -28.13 -23.22 41.14
N LEU A 402 -27.58 -24.24 40.50
CA LEU A 402 -28.40 -25.22 39.80
C LEU A 402 -29.11 -26.04 40.88
N ARG A 403 -30.43 -25.83 41.10
CA ARG A 403 -31.43 -26.90 41.32
C ARG A 403 -32.80 -26.34 41.73
N SER A 404 -33.81 -27.04 41.22
CA SER A 404 -35.25 -26.97 41.51
C SER A 404 -36.04 -25.86 40.79
N LYS A 405 -36.63 -26.23 39.66
CA LYS A 405 -38.08 -26.45 39.57
C LYS A 405 -38.44 -27.00 38.18
N TYR A 406 -38.35 -28.33 38.09
CA TYR A 406 -39.15 -29.26 37.28
C TYR A 406 -39.30 -29.08 35.76
N SER A 407 -38.97 -30.17 35.04
CA SER A 407 -39.90 -30.97 34.22
C SER A 407 -39.31 -32.40 34.17
N PHE A 408 -40.02 -33.52 34.31
CA PHE A 408 -41.33 -33.94 33.83
C PHE A 408 -41.87 -35.11 34.69
N VAL A 409 -43.20 -35.24 34.73
CA VAL A 409 -43.88 -36.53 34.51
C VAL A 409 -43.87 -36.79 33.02
#